data_AF-A0A0Q9YLU8-F1
#
_entry.id   AF-A0A0Q9YLU8-F1
#
_cell.length_a   1.000
_cell.length_b   1.000
_cell.length_c   1.000
_cell.angle_alpha   90.00
_cell.angle_beta   90.00
_cell.angle_gamma   90.00
#
_symmetry.space_group_name_H-M   'P 1'
#
loop_
_entity.id
_entity.type
_entity.pdbx_description
1 polymer ?
#
loop_
_entity_poly.entity_id
_entity_poly.type
_entity_poly.pdbx_seq_one_letter_code
_entity_poly.pdbx_strand_id
1 'polypeptide(L)'
;MIAILKNHLLRRLVHGLLFACLYSISTSLFADSLLSQKEVLISVLKPPSPVSTLQGELLVYELHIVNNTDKTLQLGLIEIMDEANKPITSYSGTKLQQNSFAYENNKRLEDKNRILKKGMGAFVTIWLSQPMFTHVPKSLNHDIWFVEYSTEKGESTTYPIEYTLSVLDEKPVVLGNPLKGTQWVASAALSPTSYHRLTILPIEGKFYLAQRYAIDWMQICADGKSVHGDLHKNENWNGFGDEIYAVADGIVSKVHDNVKENIPPTLPVPQLPLNDIGGNHVIIQIQQNGKTYYVLNAHMQPGSIRVKEGSQVKKGQVIGLLGNTGNSSAPHLHLHVCDANDPLKCEGVPFVLEKANLIGNVDEIVADYGIWTPIKPLPKKNTKQLVPLDNQVFYFSNQPPNKCP
;
A
#
# COMPACT_ATOMS: atom_id res chain seq x y z
N MET A 1 102.73 -1.25 -13.16
CA MET A 1 102.53 -1.47 -14.61
C MET A 1 101.03 -1.44 -14.86
N ILE A 2 100.36 -0.49 -15.51
CA ILE A 2 100.69 0.55 -16.50
C ILE A 2 99.67 1.70 -16.31
N ALA A 3 100.18 2.94 -16.16
CA ALA A 3 99.80 4.25 -16.74
C ALA A 3 98.34 4.79 -16.60
N ILE A 4 98.05 5.92 -15.91
CA ILE A 4 98.29 7.38 -16.17
C ILE A 4 97.07 8.13 -16.77
N LEU A 5 96.46 8.97 -15.92
CA LEU A 5 95.94 10.35 -16.05
C LEU A 5 95.53 11.01 -17.39
N LYS A 6 94.42 11.78 -17.35
CA LYS A 6 94.28 13.22 -17.77
C LYS A 6 92.89 13.77 -17.33
N ASN A 7 92.82 14.78 -16.44
CA ASN A 7 92.67 16.25 -16.67
C ASN A 7 91.37 16.67 -17.39
N HIS A 8 90.62 17.74 -17.09
CA HIS A 8 90.52 18.71 -15.98
C HIS A 8 89.31 19.65 -16.30
N LEU A 9 88.54 20.04 -15.26
CA LEU A 9 87.87 21.35 -15.00
C LEU A 9 86.94 22.06 -16.02
N LEU A 10 85.72 22.41 -15.56
CA LEU A 10 85.23 23.78 -15.25
C LEU A 10 83.87 23.70 -14.50
N ARG A 11 83.79 24.04 -13.18
CA ARG A 11 83.29 25.30 -12.54
C ARG A 11 81.79 25.59 -12.80
N ARG A 12 80.87 25.84 -11.83
CA ARG A 12 80.95 26.57 -10.54
C ARG A 12 79.91 26.11 -9.50
N LEU A 13 80.26 26.30 -8.21
CA LEU A 13 79.45 26.26 -6.99
C LEU A 13 78.42 27.39 -6.89
N VAL A 14 77.32 27.21 -6.13
CA VAL A 14 76.94 28.02 -4.93
C VAL A 14 76.11 27.14 -3.95
N HIS A 15 76.28 27.41 -2.65
CA HIS A 15 75.92 26.66 -1.45
C HIS A 15 74.42 26.63 -1.07
N GLY A 16 74.02 25.50 -0.47
CA GLY A 16 73.52 25.44 0.92
C GLY A 16 72.06 25.80 1.21
N LEU A 17 71.26 24.81 1.61
CA LEU A 17 70.61 24.77 2.93
C LEU A 17 69.89 23.43 3.16
N LEU A 18 70.09 22.87 4.35
CA LEU A 18 69.40 21.70 4.88
C LEU A 18 67.88 21.90 4.84
N PHE A 19 67.15 20.86 4.44
CA PHE A 19 65.93 20.46 5.14
C PHE A 19 65.72 18.96 4.94
N ALA A 20 65.70 18.23 6.06
CA ALA A 20 65.24 16.86 6.12
C ALA A 20 63.75 16.81 5.79
N CYS A 21 63.34 15.93 4.89
CA CYS A 21 61.96 15.45 4.88
C CYS A 21 61.94 13.98 4.48
N LEU A 22 61.39 13.21 5.41
CA LEU A 22 61.20 11.78 5.38
C LEU A 22 60.33 11.35 4.19
N TYR A 23 60.54 10.10 3.80
CA TYR A 23 59.62 9.26 3.04
C TYR A 23 58.15 9.55 3.38
N SER A 24 57.37 9.91 2.36
CA SER A 24 55.95 9.60 2.35
C SER A 24 55.61 9.07 0.96
N ILE A 25 55.63 7.74 0.87
CA ILE A 25 54.97 6.99 -0.19
C ILE A 25 53.51 7.45 -0.17
N SER A 26 53.06 8.09 -1.22
CA SER A 26 51.67 8.46 -1.42
C SER A 26 50.87 7.19 -1.70
N THR A 27 50.49 6.47 -0.64
CA THR A 27 49.35 5.55 -0.71
C THR A 27 48.11 6.41 -0.79
N SER A 28 47.64 6.66 -2.01
CA SER A 28 46.27 7.08 -2.24
C SER A 28 45.36 6.07 -1.56
N LEU A 29 44.75 6.46 -0.44
CA LEU A 29 43.60 5.75 0.13
C LEU A 29 42.50 5.80 -0.94
N PHE A 30 42.41 4.74 -1.74
CA PHE A 30 41.11 4.34 -2.25
C PHE A 30 40.31 3.95 -1.01
N ALA A 31 39.47 4.87 -0.54
CA ALA A 31 38.32 4.49 0.25
C ALA A 31 37.42 3.69 -0.70
N ASP A 32 37.74 2.41 -0.86
CA ASP A 32 36.77 1.44 -1.30
C ASP A 32 35.64 1.54 -0.27
N SER A 33 34.55 2.21 -0.66
CA SER A 33 33.28 1.97 -0.01
C SER A 33 33.02 0.49 -0.25
N LEU A 34 33.40 -0.35 0.72
CA LEU A 34 32.95 -1.72 0.80
C LEU A 34 31.44 -1.64 0.63
N LEU A 35 30.97 -2.03 -0.55
CA LEU A 35 29.56 -2.33 -0.78
C LEU A 35 29.24 -3.36 0.30
N SER A 36 28.62 -2.89 1.39
CA SER A 36 28.13 -3.77 2.43
C SER A 36 27.18 -4.74 1.73
N GLN A 37 27.62 -5.99 1.60
CA GLN A 37 26.76 -7.06 1.13
C GLN A 37 25.66 -7.17 2.19
N LYS A 38 24.51 -6.55 1.94
CA LYS A 38 23.35 -6.68 2.83
C LYS A 38 22.87 -8.13 2.72
N GLU A 39 23.25 -8.93 3.71
CA GLU A 39 22.99 -10.37 3.74
C GLU A 39 21.48 -10.66 3.85
N VAL A 40 20.73 -9.75 4.47
CA VAL A 40 19.26 -9.68 4.44
C VAL A 40 18.86 -8.47 3.59
N LEU A 41 17.97 -8.70 2.64
CA LEU A 41 17.43 -7.62 1.80
C LEU A 41 16.23 -7.00 2.50
N ILE A 42 16.25 -5.68 2.65
CA ILE A 42 15.17 -4.90 3.25
C ILE A 42 14.76 -3.82 2.25
N SER A 43 13.47 -3.76 1.97
CA SER A 43 12.87 -2.77 1.09
C SER A 43 11.44 -2.44 1.53
N VAL A 44 10.77 -1.55 0.81
CA VAL A 44 9.33 -1.31 0.95
C VAL A 44 8.65 -1.41 -0.40
N LEU A 45 7.37 -1.80 -0.42
CA LEU A 45 6.58 -1.79 -1.65
C LEU A 45 6.39 -0.36 -2.18
N LYS A 46 6.02 0.56 -1.29
CA LYS A 46 5.91 1.99 -1.54
C LYS A 46 6.25 2.77 -0.28
N PRO A 47 7.10 3.81 -0.35
CA PRO A 47 7.29 4.72 0.76
C PRO A 47 5.97 5.40 1.16
N PRO A 48 5.71 5.59 2.47
CA PRO A 48 4.42 6.08 2.94
C PRO A 48 4.22 7.54 2.56
N SER A 49 2.99 7.90 2.20
CA SER A 49 2.53 9.30 2.16
C SER A 49 1.61 9.54 3.37
N PRO A 50 1.63 10.73 3.98
CA PRO A 50 0.74 11.05 5.09
C PRO A 50 -0.72 11.07 4.64
N VAL A 51 -1.57 10.52 5.50
CA VAL A 51 -3.01 10.38 5.29
C VAL A 51 -3.72 11.04 6.47
N SER A 52 -4.36 12.19 6.23
CA SER A 52 -5.10 12.93 7.26
C SER A 52 -6.44 12.25 7.56
N THR A 53 -6.62 11.80 8.80
CA THR A 53 -7.87 11.22 9.30
C THR A 53 -8.53 12.16 10.33
N LEU A 54 -9.75 11.82 10.80
CA LEU A 54 -10.38 12.58 11.90
C LEU A 54 -9.61 12.44 13.23
N GLN A 55 -8.79 11.40 13.36
CA GLN A 55 -7.99 11.08 14.55
C GLN A 55 -6.56 11.63 14.46
N GLY A 56 -6.18 12.22 13.33
CA GLY A 56 -4.84 12.76 13.06
C GLY A 56 -4.20 12.13 11.83
N GLU A 57 -2.90 12.37 11.66
CA GLU A 57 -2.12 11.84 10.55
C GLU A 57 -1.82 10.35 10.72
N LEU A 58 -1.83 9.63 9.60
CA LEU A 58 -1.54 8.21 9.50
C LEU A 58 -0.49 7.96 8.42
N LEU A 59 0.50 7.12 8.73
CA LEU A 59 1.46 6.55 7.78
C LEU A 59 1.30 5.03 7.77
N VAL A 60 1.20 4.45 6.58
CA VAL A 60 1.11 3.00 6.36
C VAL A 60 2.08 2.59 5.26
N TYR A 61 2.85 1.54 5.52
CA TYR A 61 3.78 0.95 4.55
C TYR A 61 4.09 -0.50 4.89
N GLU A 62 4.57 -1.25 3.90
CA GLU A 62 4.93 -2.65 4.04
C GLU A 62 6.43 -2.82 3.91
N LEU A 63 7.10 -3.17 5.01
CA LEU A 63 8.49 -3.63 4.97
C LEU A 63 8.52 -5.01 4.31
N HIS A 64 9.43 -5.17 3.36
CA HIS A 64 9.71 -6.42 2.68
C HIS A 64 11.11 -6.89 3.05
N ILE A 65 11.17 -8.05 3.71
CA ILE A 65 12.38 -8.63 4.26
C ILE A 65 12.62 -9.97 3.55
N VAL A 66 13.80 -10.17 2.98
CA VAL A 66 14.20 -11.43 2.34
C VAL A 66 15.50 -11.92 2.93
N ASN A 67 15.50 -13.15 3.46
CA ASN A 67 16.72 -13.78 3.93
C ASN A 67 17.51 -14.34 2.74
N ASN A 68 18.64 -13.73 2.41
CA ASN A 68 19.56 -14.21 1.37
C ASN A 68 20.79 -14.92 1.95
N THR A 69 20.81 -15.17 3.26
CA THR A 69 21.89 -15.86 3.99
C THR A 69 21.67 -17.38 3.96
N ASP A 70 22.72 -18.16 4.23
CA ASP A 70 22.61 -19.61 4.46
C ASP A 70 22.09 -19.95 5.88
N LYS A 71 21.78 -18.94 6.70
CA LYS A 71 21.35 -19.09 8.09
C LYS A 71 19.83 -19.12 8.18
N THR A 72 19.34 -19.69 9.27
CA THR A 72 17.92 -19.55 9.63
C THR A 72 17.78 -18.34 10.54
N LEU A 73 16.95 -17.40 10.14
CA LEU A 73 16.72 -16.15 10.87
C LEU A 73 15.32 -16.14 11.46
N GLN A 74 15.17 -15.64 12.68
CA GLN A 74 13.88 -15.31 13.24
C GLN A 74 13.76 -13.79 13.39
N LEU A 75 12.75 -13.21 12.74
CA LEU A 75 12.44 -11.78 12.93
C LEU A 75 11.76 -11.57 14.29
N GLY A 76 12.43 -10.85 15.19
CA GLY A 76 12.01 -10.71 16.59
C GLY A 76 11.47 -9.33 16.97
N LEU A 77 12.13 -8.26 16.53
CA LEU A 77 11.82 -6.89 16.91
C LEU A 77 12.11 -5.94 15.75
N ILE A 78 11.21 -4.96 15.55
CA ILE A 78 11.45 -3.81 14.71
C ILE A 78 11.24 -2.57 15.57
N GLU A 79 12.27 -1.74 15.70
CA GLU A 79 12.19 -0.43 16.34
C GLU A 79 12.11 0.64 15.25
N ILE A 80 11.29 1.66 15.48
CA ILE A 80 11.03 2.71 14.51
C ILE A 80 11.24 4.06 15.19
N MET A 81 12.04 4.90 14.56
CA MET A 81 12.43 6.21 15.03
C MET A 81 12.20 7.28 13.95
N ASP A 82 12.11 8.54 14.37
CA ASP A 82 12.07 9.68 13.45
C ASP A 82 13.47 10.02 12.90
N GLU A 83 13.55 11.06 12.06
CA GLU A 83 14.82 11.54 11.49
C GLU A 83 15.87 11.99 12.51
N ALA A 84 15.49 12.23 13.77
CA ALA A 84 16.38 12.60 14.86
C ALA A 84 16.73 11.39 15.77
N ASN A 85 16.43 10.17 15.32
CA ASN A 85 16.55 8.91 16.06
C ASN A 85 15.74 8.91 17.37
N LYS A 86 14.66 9.69 17.45
CA LYS A 86 13.74 9.63 18.58
C LYS A 86 12.78 8.44 18.37
N PRO A 87 12.60 7.56 19.37
CA PRO A 87 11.68 6.43 19.25
C PRO A 87 10.23 6.87 18.99
N ILE A 88 9.60 6.26 18.00
CA ILE A 88 8.17 6.40 17.68
C ILE A 88 7.40 5.19 18.22
N THR A 89 7.79 3.98 17.82
CA THR A 89 7.14 2.73 18.24
C THR A 89 8.02 1.52 17.97
N SER A 90 7.61 0.35 18.45
CA SER A 90 8.20 -0.94 18.08
C SER A 90 7.16 -2.01 17.76
N TYR A 91 7.58 -3.03 17.02
CA TYR A 91 6.80 -4.22 16.67
C TYR A 91 7.55 -5.45 17.15
N SER A 92 6.98 -6.14 18.14
CA SER A 92 7.47 -7.40 18.69
C SER A 92 6.29 -8.27 19.14
N GLY A 93 6.56 -9.54 19.48
CA GLY A 93 5.57 -10.47 20.01
C GLY A 93 4.28 -10.53 19.18
N THR A 94 3.12 -10.42 19.85
CA THR A 94 1.80 -10.49 19.21
C THR A 94 1.58 -9.37 18.19
N LYS A 95 2.08 -8.16 18.44
CA LYS A 95 1.92 -7.01 17.52
C LYS A 95 2.62 -7.30 16.19
N LEU A 96 3.85 -7.82 16.24
CA LEU A 96 4.58 -8.24 15.05
C LEU A 96 3.86 -9.40 14.35
N GLN A 97 3.40 -10.41 15.09
CA GLN A 97 2.67 -11.55 14.54
C GLN A 97 1.39 -11.15 13.79
N GLN A 98 0.60 -10.22 14.33
CA GLN A 98 -0.65 -9.76 13.71
C GLN A 98 -0.41 -8.87 12.48
N ASN A 99 0.77 -8.26 12.38
CA ASN A 99 1.11 -7.33 11.30
C ASN A 99 2.10 -7.90 10.29
N SER A 100 2.33 -9.20 10.31
CA SER A 100 3.26 -9.83 9.37
C SER A 100 2.78 -11.17 8.86
N PHE A 101 3.37 -11.58 7.75
CA PHE A 101 3.32 -12.95 7.28
C PHE A 101 4.61 -13.31 6.56
N ALA A 102 5.04 -14.56 6.69
CA ALA A 102 6.13 -15.11 5.90
C ALA A 102 5.58 -15.75 4.62
N TYR A 103 6.43 -15.88 3.61
CA TYR A 103 6.13 -16.57 2.37
C TYR A 103 7.35 -17.33 1.85
N GLU A 104 7.08 -18.39 1.10
CA GLU A 104 8.07 -19.17 0.36
C GLU A 104 7.43 -19.63 -0.95
N ASN A 105 8.17 -19.63 -2.06
CA ASN A 105 7.68 -20.09 -3.37
C ASN A 105 6.33 -19.47 -3.77
N ASN A 106 6.17 -18.15 -3.56
CA ASN A 106 4.95 -17.38 -3.81
C ASN A 106 3.70 -17.82 -3.01
N LYS A 107 3.89 -18.58 -1.93
CA LYS A 107 2.80 -18.99 -1.04
C LYS A 107 3.01 -18.40 0.34
N ARG A 108 1.96 -17.78 0.88
CA ARG A 108 1.91 -17.37 2.27
C ARG A 108 2.00 -18.61 3.16
N LEU A 109 2.76 -18.48 4.24
CA LEU A 109 2.93 -19.53 5.24
C LEU A 109 2.10 -19.23 6.48
N GLU A 110 1.63 -20.28 7.14
CA GLU A 110 1.08 -20.22 8.50
C GLU A 110 2.21 -20.15 9.55
N ASP A 111 3.26 -19.36 9.26
CA ASP A 111 4.38 -19.20 10.16
C ASP A 111 4.11 -18.06 11.14
N LYS A 112 3.69 -18.49 12.33
CA LYS A 112 3.44 -17.63 13.47
C LYS A 112 4.69 -17.20 14.21
N ASN A 113 5.90 -17.59 13.78
CA ASN A 113 7.20 -17.27 14.39
C ASN A 113 8.13 -16.43 13.50
N ARG A 114 7.82 -16.29 12.19
CA ARG A 114 8.63 -15.57 11.18
C ARG A 114 10.07 -16.11 11.13
N ILE A 115 10.17 -17.42 11.03
CA ILE A 115 11.38 -18.17 10.80
C ILE A 115 11.64 -18.17 9.29
N LEU A 116 12.63 -17.40 8.86
CA LEU A 116 13.03 -17.24 7.48
C LEU A 116 14.28 -18.09 7.22
N LYS A 117 14.13 -19.14 6.42
CA LYS A 117 15.27 -19.86 5.81
C LYS A 117 15.76 -19.07 4.59
N LYS A 118 16.90 -19.49 4.02
CA LYS A 118 17.41 -18.94 2.77
C LYS A 118 16.32 -18.89 1.70
N GLY A 119 16.16 -17.73 1.07
CA GLY A 119 15.19 -17.48 0.00
C GLY A 119 13.75 -17.22 0.48
N MET A 120 13.45 -17.42 1.76
CA MET A 120 12.16 -17.04 2.34
C MET A 120 12.09 -15.53 2.55
N GLY A 121 10.88 -14.99 2.43
CA GLY A 121 10.61 -13.59 2.72
C GLY A 121 9.49 -13.39 3.72
N ALA A 122 9.38 -12.17 4.23
CA ALA A 122 8.27 -11.72 5.05
C ALA A 122 7.86 -10.30 4.67
N PHE A 123 6.57 -10.04 4.81
CA PHE A 123 6.02 -8.69 4.83
C PHE A 123 5.65 -8.31 6.24
N VAL A 124 5.94 -7.07 6.64
CA VAL A 124 5.47 -6.47 7.89
C VAL A 124 4.79 -5.14 7.55
N THR A 125 3.47 -5.06 7.79
CA THR A 125 2.72 -3.82 7.62
C THR A 125 2.89 -2.94 8.85
N ILE A 126 3.41 -1.75 8.66
CA ILE A 126 3.61 -0.77 9.72
C ILE A 126 2.50 0.27 9.66
N TRP A 127 1.87 0.48 10.81
CA TRP A 127 0.90 1.54 11.07
C TRP A 127 1.49 2.52 12.08
N LEU A 128 1.66 3.78 11.68
CA LEU A 128 2.03 4.88 12.56
C LEU A 128 0.91 5.92 12.50
N SER A 129 0.20 6.11 13.60
CA SER A 129 -0.83 7.14 13.71
C SER A 129 -0.48 8.14 14.80
N GLN A 130 -0.90 9.38 14.65
CA GLN A 130 -0.89 10.30 15.78
C GLN A 130 -1.70 9.71 16.95
N PRO A 131 -1.28 9.95 18.22
CA PRO A 131 -0.18 10.81 18.64
C PRO A 131 1.19 10.10 18.79
N MET A 132 1.45 8.96 18.13
CA MET A 132 2.76 8.28 18.22
C MET A 132 3.93 9.19 17.78
N PHE A 133 3.65 10.13 16.88
CA PHE A 133 4.56 11.20 16.47
C PHE A 133 3.86 12.56 16.60
N THR A 134 4.62 13.62 16.90
CA THR A 134 4.07 14.98 17.07
C THR A 134 3.87 15.71 15.73
N HIS A 135 4.76 15.45 14.78
CA HIS A 135 4.71 15.93 13.40
C HIS A 135 5.02 14.77 12.47
N VAL A 136 4.53 14.83 11.22
CA VAL A 136 4.86 13.81 10.21
C VAL A 136 6.37 13.83 9.99
N PRO A 137 7.10 12.73 10.29
CA PRO A 137 8.54 12.67 10.10
C PRO A 137 8.89 12.72 8.62
N LYS A 138 10.06 13.27 8.28
CA LYS A 138 10.56 13.29 6.89
C LYS A 138 11.18 11.96 6.48
N SER A 139 11.68 11.22 7.45
CA SER A 139 12.20 9.87 7.27
C SER A 139 11.98 9.05 8.53
N LEU A 140 11.92 7.74 8.36
CA LEU A 140 11.79 6.76 9.43
C LEU A 140 13.06 5.90 9.45
N ASN A 141 13.73 5.88 10.59
CA ASN A 141 14.86 4.98 10.83
C ASN A 141 14.34 3.72 11.50
N HIS A 142 14.87 2.56 11.09
CA HIS A 142 14.46 1.26 11.58
C HIS A 142 15.68 0.48 12.06
N ASP A 143 15.56 -0.13 13.23
CA ASP A 143 16.46 -1.19 13.69
C ASP A 143 15.68 -2.50 13.68
N ILE A 144 16.09 -3.42 12.78
CA ILE A 144 15.39 -4.67 12.51
C ILE A 144 16.21 -5.82 13.06
N TRP A 145 15.76 -6.38 14.18
CA TRP A 145 16.49 -7.37 14.96
C TRP A 145 16.12 -8.80 14.58
N PHE A 146 17.17 -9.58 14.30
CA PHE A 146 17.06 -11.01 14.01
C PHE A 146 17.73 -11.84 15.09
N VAL A 147 17.16 -13.01 15.38
CA VAL A 147 17.89 -14.11 16.02
C VAL A 147 18.38 -15.02 14.92
N GLU A 148 19.70 -15.13 14.77
CA GLU A 148 20.33 -16.06 13.85
C GLU A 148 20.57 -17.40 14.53
N TYR A 149 20.16 -18.49 13.90
CA TYR A 149 20.44 -19.84 14.36
C TYR A 149 21.51 -20.50 13.46
N SER A 150 22.66 -20.83 14.04
CA SER A 150 23.69 -21.61 13.34
C SER A 150 23.33 -23.10 13.36
N THR A 151 23.10 -23.67 12.18
CA THR A 151 22.81 -25.10 12.00
C THR A 151 23.97 -26.01 12.41
N GLU A 152 25.21 -25.49 12.47
CA GLU A 152 26.42 -26.28 12.75
C GLU A 152 26.82 -26.31 14.23
N LYS A 153 26.43 -25.30 15.03
CA LYS A 153 26.94 -25.11 16.41
C LYS A 153 25.88 -24.96 17.49
N GLY A 154 24.60 -24.78 17.12
CA GLY A 154 23.53 -24.52 18.10
C GLY A 154 23.68 -23.18 18.83
N GLU A 155 24.58 -22.31 18.37
CA GLU A 155 24.78 -20.94 18.88
C GLU A 155 23.78 -19.99 18.21
N SER A 156 23.30 -18.99 18.97
CA SER A 156 22.50 -17.89 18.44
C SER A 156 23.21 -16.55 18.63
N THR A 157 23.11 -15.70 17.61
CA THR A 157 23.53 -14.30 17.66
C THR A 157 22.35 -13.39 17.41
N THR A 158 22.41 -12.17 17.92
CA THR A 158 21.35 -11.17 17.76
C THR A 158 21.99 -9.85 17.33
N TYR A 159 21.56 -9.32 16.20
CA TYR A 159 22.03 -8.05 15.64
C TYR A 159 20.89 -7.31 14.95
N PRO A 160 20.90 -5.96 14.95
CA PRO A 160 19.99 -5.18 14.15
C PRO A 160 20.54 -5.02 12.72
N ILE A 161 19.62 -4.85 11.77
CA ILE A 161 19.92 -4.28 10.47
C ILE A 161 19.23 -2.93 10.39
N GLU A 162 20.02 -1.89 10.17
CA GLU A 162 19.54 -0.52 10.04
C GLU A 162 18.92 -0.28 8.66
N TYR A 163 17.75 0.37 8.63
CA TYR A 163 17.06 0.75 7.40
C TYR A 163 16.39 2.11 7.52
N THR A 164 16.76 3.05 6.65
CA THR A 164 16.14 4.37 6.57
C THR A 164 15.15 4.43 5.41
N LEU A 165 13.97 4.95 5.67
CA LEU A 165 12.88 5.10 4.73
C LEU A 165 12.46 6.57 4.63
N SER A 166 12.41 7.14 3.43
CA SER A 166 11.84 8.48 3.24
C SER A 166 10.31 8.45 3.36
N VAL A 167 9.73 9.49 3.93
CA VAL A 167 8.29 9.75 3.88
C VAL A 167 8.01 10.69 2.71
N LEU A 168 7.03 10.34 1.87
CA LEU A 168 6.70 11.12 0.68
C LEU A 168 5.90 12.37 1.07
N ASP A 169 6.27 13.51 0.50
CA ASP A 169 5.47 14.73 0.53
C ASP A 169 4.47 14.74 -0.63
N GLU A 170 3.52 13.79 -0.58
CA GLU A 170 2.47 13.64 -1.58
C GLU A 170 1.10 13.94 -0.98
N LYS A 171 0.36 14.84 -1.65
CA LYS A 171 -1.03 15.10 -1.31
C LYS A 171 -1.92 13.97 -1.81
N PRO A 172 -2.93 13.54 -1.02
CA PRO A 172 -3.88 12.53 -1.48
C PRO A 172 -4.64 13.01 -2.70
N VAL A 173 -5.09 12.05 -3.52
CA VAL A 173 -5.95 12.31 -4.66
C VAL A 173 -7.34 12.70 -4.17
N VAL A 174 -7.94 13.75 -4.73
CA VAL A 174 -9.27 14.23 -4.33
C VAL A 174 -10.32 13.70 -5.30
N LEU A 175 -11.26 12.89 -4.80
CA LEU A 175 -12.31 12.24 -5.57
C LEU A 175 -13.68 12.87 -5.28
N GLY A 176 -14.52 12.96 -6.32
CA GLY A 176 -15.96 13.18 -6.16
C GLY A 176 -16.67 11.93 -5.67
N ASN A 177 -17.99 12.02 -5.53
CA ASN A 177 -18.80 10.90 -5.09
C ASN A 177 -18.93 9.87 -6.23
N PRO A 178 -18.58 8.59 -6.00
CA PRO A 178 -18.70 7.55 -7.02
C PRO A 178 -20.14 7.06 -7.19
N LEU A 179 -21.02 7.36 -6.24
CA LEU A 179 -22.38 6.84 -6.10
C LEU A 179 -23.34 7.95 -5.64
N LYS A 180 -24.64 7.67 -5.68
CA LYS A 180 -25.70 8.53 -5.11
C LYS A 180 -26.42 7.82 -3.96
N GLY A 181 -27.07 8.60 -3.11
CA GLY A 181 -27.87 8.12 -2.00
C GLY A 181 -27.13 8.13 -0.67
N THR A 182 -27.70 7.43 0.30
CA THR A 182 -27.22 7.36 1.69
C THR A 182 -26.87 5.93 2.10
N GLN A 183 -26.34 5.78 3.31
CA GLN A 183 -26.02 4.50 3.94
C GLN A 183 -25.01 3.65 3.14
N TRP A 184 -24.03 4.32 2.52
CA TRP A 184 -22.91 3.68 1.85
C TRP A 184 -21.80 3.39 2.84
N VAL A 185 -21.54 2.12 3.10
CA VAL A 185 -20.46 1.68 3.95
C VAL A 185 -19.17 1.60 3.14
N ALA A 186 -18.10 2.17 3.68
CA ALA A 186 -16.74 1.96 3.21
C ALA A 186 -16.22 0.62 3.79
N SER A 187 -16.58 -0.50 3.15
CA SER A 187 -16.16 -1.83 3.56
C SER A 187 -14.74 -2.12 3.08
N ALA A 188 -13.98 -2.88 3.87
CA ALA A 188 -12.60 -3.23 3.61
C ALA A 188 -11.69 -2.02 3.30
N ALA A 189 -12.07 -0.85 3.79
CA ALA A 189 -11.32 0.38 3.59
C ALA A 189 -10.07 0.39 4.50
N LEU A 190 -9.40 1.53 4.63
CA LEU A 190 -8.14 1.64 5.33
C LEU A 190 -8.27 1.24 6.81
N SER A 191 -7.79 0.04 7.16
CA SER A 191 -7.68 -0.45 8.54
C SER A 191 -6.62 -1.55 8.70
N PRO A 192 -6.12 -1.80 9.93
CA PRO A 192 -5.23 -2.93 10.20
C PRO A 192 -5.86 -4.31 9.97
N THR A 193 -7.18 -4.42 9.82
CA THR A 193 -7.90 -5.69 9.67
C THR A 193 -8.46 -5.92 8.27
N SER A 194 -8.44 -4.90 7.40
CA SER A 194 -8.92 -5.01 6.03
C SER A 194 -8.21 -6.12 5.27
N TYR A 195 -8.97 -6.93 4.52
CA TYR A 195 -8.40 -7.98 3.67
C TYR A 195 -7.63 -7.39 2.47
N HIS A 196 -7.95 -6.18 2.03
CA HIS A 196 -7.24 -5.50 0.95
C HIS A 196 -5.76 -5.27 1.28
N ARG A 197 -5.40 -5.11 2.55
CA ARG A 197 -3.98 -4.96 2.93
C ARG A 197 -3.18 -6.26 2.72
N LEU A 198 -3.86 -7.41 2.63
CA LEU A 198 -3.24 -8.72 2.49
C LEU A 198 -3.07 -9.14 1.02
N THR A 199 -3.58 -8.37 0.05
CA THR A 199 -3.53 -8.68 -1.39
C THR A 199 -2.22 -8.26 -2.04
N ILE A 200 -1.09 -8.61 -1.40
CA ILE A 200 0.24 -8.44 -1.97
C ILE A 200 0.48 -9.53 -3.03
N LEU A 201 0.54 -9.14 -4.29
CA LEU A 201 0.58 -10.06 -5.43
C LEU A 201 1.95 -10.07 -6.13
N PRO A 202 2.61 -11.24 -6.28
CA PRO A 202 3.78 -11.38 -7.14
C PRO A 202 3.34 -11.45 -8.61
N ILE A 203 3.61 -10.38 -9.37
CA ILE A 203 3.28 -10.28 -10.80
C ILE A 203 4.56 -9.91 -11.55
N GLU A 204 4.94 -10.74 -12.53
CA GLU A 204 6.09 -10.49 -13.41
C GLU A 204 7.40 -10.14 -12.66
N GLY A 205 7.67 -10.86 -11.56
CA GLY A 205 8.91 -10.71 -10.78
C GLY A 205 8.92 -9.56 -9.78
N LYS A 206 7.81 -8.85 -9.57
CA LYS A 206 7.66 -7.81 -8.55
C LYS A 206 6.39 -8.04 -7.71
N PHE A 207 6.44 -7.66 -6.43
CA PHE A 207 5.25 -7.59 -5.58
C PHE A 207 4.54 -6.25 -5.75
N TYR A 208 3.21 -6.30 -5.84
CA TYR A 208 2.34 -5.13 -5.91
C TYR A 208 1.28 -5.18 -4.82
N LEU A 209 0.90 -4.01 -4.30
CA LEU A 209 -0.25 -3.84 -3.42
C LEU A 209 -1.17 -2.74 -3.97
N ALA A 210 -1.92 -3.09 -5.02
CA ALA A 210 -2.86 -2.19 -5.69
C ALA A 210 -3.96 -1.70 -4.74
N GLN A 211 -4.43 -2.57 -3.85
CA GLN A 211 -5.61 -2.32 -3.02
C GLN A 211 -5.29 -1.65 -1.68
N ARG A 212 -4.08 -1.10 -1.48
CA ARG A 212 -3.66 -0.49 -0.19
C ARG A 212 -4.67 0.50 0.39
N TYR A 213 -5.35 1.26 -0.46
CA TYR A 213 -6.37 2.24 -0.11
C TYR A 213 -7.71 1.97 -0.81
N ALA A 214 -7.95 0.74 -1.25
CA ALA A 214 -9.20 0.37 -1.91
C ALA A 214 -10.38 0.43 -0.94
N ILE A 215 -11.56 0.68 -1.48
CA ILE A 215 -12.82 0.67 -0.74
C ILE A 215 -13.84 -0.14 -1.53
N ASP A 216 -14.53 -1.04 -0.82
CA ASP A 216 -15.71 -1.71 -1.31
C ASP A 216 -16.95 -0.99 -0.79
N TRP A 217 -17.58 -0.20 -1.65
CA TRP A 217 -18.78 0.54 -1.32
C TRP A 217 -20.00 -0.38 -1.36
N MET A 218 -20.55 -0.65 -0.17
CA MET A 218 -21.75 -1.46 0.02
C MET A 218 -22.87 -0.59 0.58
N GLN A 219 -24.11 -0.79 0.14
CA GLN A 219 -25.24 -0.04 0.69
C GLN A 219 -26.01 -0.89 1.70
N ILE A 220 -26.39 -0.29 2.82
CA ILE A 220 -27.21 -0.94 3.86
C ILE A 220 -28.52 -0.18 4.07
N CYS A 221 -29.53 -0.89 4.56
CA CYS A 221 -30.79 -0.33 5.01
C CYS A 221 -30.75 0.09 6.47
N ALA A 222 -31.87 0.66 6.92
CA ALA A 222 -32.00 1.11 8.29
C ALA A 222 -31.97 -0.01 9.35
N ASP A 223 -32.19 -1.25 8.92
CA ASP A 223 -32.04 -2.46 9.73
C ASP A 223 -30.61 -3.05 9.71
N GLY A 224 -29.67 -2.37 9.04
CA GLY A 224 -28.27 -2.81 8.88
C GLY A 224 -28.04 -3.86 7.80
N LYS A 225 -29.09 -4.29 7.08
CA LYS A 225 -28.96 -5.32 6.05
C LYS A 225 -28.60 -4.73 4.69
N SER A 226 -27.75 -5.43 3.95
CA SER A 226 -27.41 -5.12 2.56
C SER A 226 -28.36 -5.79 1.55
N VAL A 227 -29.23 -6.71 2.01
CA VAL A 227 -30.09 -7.54 1.16
C VAL A 227 -31.48 -7.76 1.77
N HIS A 228 -32.50 -7.67 0.93
CA HIS A 228 -33.91 -7.93 1.30
C HIS A 228 -34.54 -8.89 0.30
N GLY A 229 -34.83 -10.11 0.76
CA GLY A 229 -35.35 -11.19 -0.07
C GLY A 229 -34.39 -12.37 -0.16
N ASP A 230 -34.38 -13.05 -1.31
CA ASP A 230 -33.49 -14.17 -1.59
C ASP A 230 -32.05 -13.67 -1.81
N LEU A 231 -31.15 -14.03 -0.89
CA LEU A 231 -29.76 -13.60 -0.90
C LEU A 231 -28.94 -14.13 -2.08
N HIS A 232 -29.45 -15.11 -2.83
CA HIS A 232 -28.80 -15.66 -4.03
C HIS A 232 -29.18 -14.91 -5.33
N LYS A 233 -29.97 -13.84 -5.24
CA LYS A 233 -30.35 -13.00 -6.38
C LYS A 233 -29.76 -11.61 -6.23
N ASN A 234 -28.90 -11.21 -7.16
CA ASN A 234 -28.26 -9.88 -7.14
C ASN A 234 -29.28 -8.74 -7.04
N GLU A 235 -30.46 -8.89 -7.63
CA GLU A 235 -31.51 -7.88 -7.63
C GLU A 235 -32.02 -7.54 -6.23
N ASN A 236 -31.86 -8.44 -5.24
CA ASN A 236 -32.29 -8.24 -3.86
C ASN A 236 -31.26 -7.47 -3.01
N TRP A 237 -30.04 -7.27 -3.52
CA TRP A 237 -28.98 -6.54 -2.84
C TRP A 237 -29.09 -5.04 -3.11
N ASN A 238 -28.94 -4.24 -2.06
CA ASN A 238 -28.88 -2.79 -2.15
C ASN A 238 -27.70 -2.36 -3.03
N GLY A 239 -27.85 -1.27 -3.78
CA GLY A 239 -26.84 -0.81 -4.72
C GLY A 239 -26.77 -1.57 -6.05
N PHE A 240 -27.18 -2.85 -6.14
CA PHE A 240 -27.15 -3.57 -7.43
C PHE A 240 -28.03 -2.88 -8.47
N GLY A 241 -27.42 -2.43 -9.56
CA GLY A 241 -28.05 -1.66 -10.63
C GLY A 241 -27.99 -0.14 -10.45
N ASP A 242 -27.44 0.36 -9.35
CA ASP A 242 -27.24 1.79 -9.15
C ASP A 242 -26.15 2.32 -10.09
N GLU A 243 -26.29 3.58 -10.48
CA GLU A 243 -25.35 4.26 -11.37
C GLU A 243 -24.01 4.51 -10.67
N ILE A 244 -22.92 4.14 -11.34
CA ILE A 244 -21.56 4.50 -10.96
C ILE A 244 -21.17 5.78 -11.72
N TYR A 245 -20.59 6.73 -11.00
CA TYR A 245 -20.20 8.04 -11.51
C TYR A 245 -18.68 8.17 -11.61
N ALA A 246 -18.20 8.82 -12.68
CA ALA A 246 -16.82 9.26 -12.76
C ALA A 246 -16.50 10.20 -11.60
N VAL A 247 -15.49 9.85 -10.80
CA VAL A 247 -15.11 10.60 -9.59
C VAL A 247 -14.24 11.83 -9.87
N ALA A 248 -13.74 11.99 -11.09
CA ALA A 248 -12.98 13.15 -11.52
C ALA A 248 -13.11 13.33 -13.04
N ASP A 249 -12.74 14.51 -13.53
CA ASP A 249 -12.50 14.72 -14.95
C ASP A 249 -11.29 13.88 -15.37
N GLY A 250 -11.38 13.20 -16.52
CA GLY A 250 -10.32 12.30 -16.96
C GLY A 250 -10.55 11.70 -18.34
N ILE A 251 -9.71 10.73 -18.67
CA ILE A 251 -9.77 9.94 -19.90
C ILE A 251 -9.95 8.48 -19.50
N VAL A 252 -10.91 7.79 -20.11
CA VAL A 252 -11.07 6.35 -19.91
C VAL A 252 -9.87 5.63 -20.54
N SER A 253 -9.03 5.04 -19.70
CA SER A 253 -7.78 4.39 -20.12
C SER A 253 -7.92 2.88 -20.33
N LYS A 254 -8.94 2.26 -19.73
CA LYS A 254 -9.25 0.83 -19.91
C LYS A 254 -10.73 0.56 -19.69
N VAL A 255 -11.30 -0.34 -20.49
CA VAL A 255 -12.64 -0.91 -20.32
C VAL A 255 -12.55 -2.42 -20.45
N HIS A 256 -13.18 -3.13 -19.51
CA HIS A 256 -13.34 -4.58 -19.56
C HIS A 256 -14.80 -4.91 -19.25
N ASP A 257 -15.48 -5.68 -20.12
CA ASP A 257 -16.94 -5.88 -20.04
C ASP A 257 -17.40 -7.29 -20.47
N ASN A 258 -16.56 -8.31 -20.28
CA ASN A 258 -16.82 -9.67 -20.77
C ASN A 258 -16.94 -10.72 -19.64
N VAL A 259 -17.03 -10.28 -18.38
CA VAL A 259 -17.17 -11.16 -17.21
C VAL A 259 -18.64 -11.31 -16.87
N LYS A 260 -19.08 -12.54 -16.60
CA LYS A 260 -20.46 -12.84 -16.19
C LYS A 260 -20.70 -12.46 -14.74
N GLU A 261 -21.96 -12.18 -14.44
CA GLU A 261 -22.45 -11.92 -13.09
C GLU A 261 -22.28 -13.15 -12.19
N ASN A 262 -21.81 -12.95 -10.95
CA ASN A 262 -21.74 -14.04 -9.96
C ASN A 262 -23.10 -14.30 -9.33
N ILE A 263 -23.22 -15.47 -8.70
CA ILE A 263 -24.32 -15.78 -7.79
C ILE A 263 -23.85 -15.46 -6.36
N PRO A 264 -24.45 -14.47 -5.68
CA PRO A 264 -24.09 -14.16 -4.29
C PRO A 264 -24.53 -15.26 -3.32
N PRO A 265 -23.95 -15.36 -2.11
CA PRO A 265 -22.84 -14.58 -1.55
C PRO A 265 -21.51 -15.34 -1.72
N THR A 266 -21.32 -16.03 -2.85
CA THR A 266 -20.18 -16.93 -3.03
C THR A 266 -19.14 -16.32 -3.94
N LEU A 267 -17.87 -16.41 -3.54
CA LEU A 267 -16.76 -16.13 -4.44
C LEU A 267 -16.73 -17.12 -5.61
N PRO A 268 -16.28 -16.69 -6.80
CA PRO A 268 -16.14 -17.60 -7.93
C PRO A 268 -15.10 -18.69 -7.65
N VAL A 269 -15.47 -19.94 -7.93
CA VAL A 269 -14.58 -21.10 -7.95
C VAL A 269 -14.75 -21.78 -9.33
N PRO A 270 -13.68 -22.00 -10.12
CA PRO A 270 -12.24 -21.92 -9.83
C PRO A 270 -11.61 -20.51 -9.97
N GLN A 271 -10.31 -20.40 -9.66
CA GLN A 271 -9.52 -19.16 -9.75
C GLN A 271 -9.66 -18.48 -11.11
N LEU A 272 -10.15 -17.24 -11.10
CA LEU A 272 -10.31 -16.41 -12.29
C LEU A 272 -8.94 -16.07 -12.92
N PRO A 273 -8.88 -15.88 -14.25
CA PRO A 273 -7.72 -15.24 -14.89
C PRO A 273 -7.42 -13.90 -14.23
N LEU A 274 -6.14 -13.50 -14.15
CA LEU A 274 -5.72 -12.23 -13.52
C LEU A 274 -6.49 -11.02 -14.10
N ASN A 275 -6.76 -11.04 -15.41
CA ASN A 275 -7.49 -9.97 -16.09
C ASN A 275 -8.97 -9.85 -15.66
N ASP A 276 -9.55 -10.93 -15.15
CA ASP A 276 -10.97 -11.01 -14.82
C ASP A 276 -11.21 -10.82 -13.30
N ILE A 277 -10.15 -10.72 -12.49
CA ILE A 277 -10.24 -10.52 -11.03
C ILE A 277 -11.04 -9.25 -10.70
N GLY A 278 -10.83 -8.16 -11.43
CA GLY A 278 -11.60 -6.91 -11.26
C GLY A 278 -13.03 -6.97 -11.80
N GLY A 279 -13.44 -8.08 -12.42
CA GLY A 279 -14.73 -8.17 -13.12
C GLY A 279 -14.83 -7.21 -14.28
N ASN A 280 -16.05 -6.82 -14.63
CA ASN A 280 -16.24 -5.71 -15.56
C ASN A 280 -15.84 -4.41 -14.88
N HIS A 281 -15.02 -3.61 -15.54
CA HIS A 281 -14.43 -2.43 -14.92
C HIS A 281 -14.08 -1.33 -15.91
N VAL A 282 -13.99 -0.12 -15.37
CA VAL A 282 -13.49 1.07 -16.07
C VAL A 282 -12.32 1.65 -15.28
N ILE A 283 -11.20 1.88 -15.96
CA ILE A 283 -10.10 2.67 -15.42
C ILE A 283 -10.17 4.07 -16.04
N ILE A 284 -10.15 5.09 -15.18
CA ILE A 284 -10.10 6.50 -15.58
C ILE A 284 -8.74 7.06 -15.22
N GLN A 285 -7.97 7.48 -16.23
CA GLN A 285 -6.76 8.26 -16.07
C GLN A 285 -7.13 9.70 -15.70
N ILE A 286 -6.58 10.18 -14.59
CA ILE A 286 -6.81 11.53 -14.07
C ILE A 286 -5.48 12.25 -13.86
N GLN A 287 -5.50 13.59 -13.88
CA GLN A 287 -4.34 14.42 -13.58
C GLN A 287 -4.63 15.25 -12.32
N GLN A 288 -3.85 15.06 -11.25
CA GLN A 288 -3.93 15.84 -10.02
C GLN A 288 -2.54 16.02 -9.42
N ASN A 289 -2.31 17.13 -8.69
CA ASN A 289 -1.03 17.38 -8.01
C ASN A 289 0.21 17.26 -8.93
N GLY A 290 0.06 17.54 -10.24
CA GLY A 290 1.13 17.42 -11.23
C GLY A 290 1.49 15.98 -11.63
N LYS A 291 0.67 14.99 -11.27
CA LYS A 291 0.89 13.56 -11.52
C LYS A 291 -0.34 12.90 -12.16
N THR A 292 -0.07 11.85 -12.93
CA THR A 292 -1.08 10.96 -13.50
C THR A 292 -1.45 9.88 -12.49
N TYR A 293 -2.74 9.66 -12.29
CA TYR A 293 -3.27 8.55 -11.51
C TYR A 293 -4.34 7.80 -12.29
N TYR A 294 -4.63 6.58 -11.85
CA TYR A 294 -5.60 5.69 -12.48
C TYR A 294 -6.63 5.26 -11.45
N VAL A 295 -7.90 5.58 -11.71
CA VAL A 295 -9.01 5.22 -10.82
C VAL A 295 -9.72 4.00 -11.39
N LEU A 296 -9.64 2.86 -10.68
CA LEU A 296 -10.36 1.65 -11.01
C LEU A 296 -11.78 1.71 -10.42
N ASN A 297 -12.79 1.45 -11.25
CA ASN A 297 -14.17 1.19 -10.83
C ASN A 297 -14.51 -0.23 -11.29
N ALA A 298 -14.63 -1.17 -10.36
CA ALA A 298 -14.71 -2.61 -10.64
C ALA A 298 -16.05 -3.24 -10.25
N HIS A 299 -16.21 -4.52 -10.59
CA HIS A 299 -17.40 -5.34 -10.33
C HIS A 299 -18.67 -4.79 -10.98
N MET A 300 -18.57 -4.14 -12.14
CA MET A 300 -19.70 -3.55 -12.86
C MET A 300 -20.60 -4.63 -13.51
N GLN A 301 -21.85 -4.28 -13.81
CA GLN A 301 -22.75 -5.20 -14.52
C GLN A 301 -22.31 -5.43 -15.98
N PRO A 302 -22.44 -6.66 -16.49
CA PRO A 302 -22.13 -6.98 -17.89
C PRO A 302 -22.96 -6.13 -18.86
N GLY A 303 -22.31 -5.50 -19.83
CA GLY A 303 -22.96 -4.69 -20.87
C GLY A 303 -23.51 -3.36 -20.37
N SER A 304 -23.21 -2.96 -19.13
CA SER A 304 -23.72 -1.73 -18.53
C SER A 304 -22.83 -0.51 -18.73
N ILE A 305 -21.58 -0.72 -19.17
CA ILE A 305 -20.57 0.34 -19.30
C ILE A 305 -20.99 1.31 -20.40
N ARG A 306 -21.09 2.61 -20.05
CA ARG A 306 -21.59 3.69 -20.92
C ARG A 306 -20.49 4.51 -21.58
N VAL A 307 -19.23 4.13 -21.38
CA VAL A 307 -18.05 4.85 -21.85
C VAL A 307 -17.13 3.93 -22.65
N LYS A 308 -16.22 4.51 -23.43
CA LYS A 308 -15.28 3.78 -24.28
C LYS A 308 -13.85 4.20 -23.97
N GLU A 309 -12.88 3.31 -24.17
CA GLU A 309 -11.47 3.66 -24.09
C GLU A 309 -11.14 4.88 -24.99
N GLY A 310 -10.29 5.77 -24.47
CA GLY A 310 -9.93 7.05 -25.09
C GLY A 310 -10.96 8.18 -24.92
N SER A 311 -12.17 7.90 -24.43
CA SER A 311 -13.18 8.96 -24.23
C SER A 311 -12.87 9.83 -23.02
N GLN A 312 -13.17 11.13 -23.14
CA GLN A 312 -13.15 12.03 -21.99
C GLN A 312 -14.42 11.85 -21.16
N VAL A 313 -14.26 11.90 -19.84
CA VAL A 313 -15.36 11.88 -18.88
C VAL A 313 -15.29 13.09 -17.98
N LYS A 314 -16.46 13.56 -17.56
CA LYS A 314 -16.58 14.62 -16.55
C LYS A 314 -16.94 14.05 -15.19
N LYS A 315 -16.43 14.65 -14.11
CA LYS A 315 -16.83 14.30 -12.75
C LYS A 315 -18.35 14.34 -12.63
N GLY A 316 -18.95 13.25 -12.12
CA GLY A 316 -20.40 13.09 -12.00
C GLY A 316 -21.09 12.56 -13.26
N GLN A 317 -20.36 12.24 -14.33
CA GLN A 317 -20.89 11.51 -15.48
C GLN A 317 -21.10 10.03 -15.13
N VAL A 318 -22.23 9.45 -15.53
CA VAL A 318 -22.47 8.01 -15.35
C VAL A 318 -21.56 7.21 -16.28
N ILE A 319 -20.85 6.23 -15.73
CA ILE A 319 -19.91 5.37 -16.47
C ILE A 319 -20.42 3.93 -16.62
N GLY A 320 -21.38 3.50 -15.81
CA GLY A 320 -22.07 2.21 -15.92
C GLY A 320 -22.86 1.89 -14.65
N LEU A 321 -23.17 0.61 -14.42
CA LEU A 321 -23.99 0.17 -13.30
C LEU A 321 -23.22 -0.76 -12.36
N LEU A 322 -23.49 -0.66 -11.06
CA LEU A 322 -22.94 -1.51 -10.01
C LEU A 322 -23.45 -2.95 -10.15
N GLY A 323 -22.52 -3.90 -10.19
CA GLY A 323 -22.77 -5.34 -10.33
C GLY A 323 -22.06 -6.16 -9.25
N ASN A 324 -21.73 -7.40 -9.59
CA ASN A 324 -21.11 -8.44 -8.78
C ASN A 324 -20.28 -9.40 -9.67
N THR A 325 -19.45 -8.83 -10.56
CA THR A 325 -18.64 -9.60 -11.52
C THR A 325 -17.20 -9.74 -11.04
N GLY A 326 -16.48 -10.78 -11.48
CA GLY A 326 -15.07 -10.98 -11.11
C GLY A 326 -14.91 -11.56 -9.71
N ASN A 327 -13.82 -11.23 -9.00
CA ASN A 327 -13.54 -11.75 -7.66
C ASN A 327 -14.38 -11.03 -6.58
N SER A 328 -15.70 -11.20 -6.66
CA SER A 328 -16.69 -10.57 -5.80
C SER A 328 -17.69 -11.61 -5.30
N SER A 329 -18.01 -11.58 -4.00
CA SER A 329 -19.02 -12.47 -3.41
C SER A 329 -20.42 -11.88 -3.47
N ALA A 330 -20.56 -10.56 -3.46
CA ALA A 330 -21.85 -9.86 -3.42
C ALA A 330 -21.78 -8.50 -4.11
N PRO A 331 -22.92 -7.91 -4.55
CA PRO A 331 -22.92 -6.61 -5.19
C PRO A 331 -22.28 -5.48 -4.37
N HIS A 332 -21.24 -4.85 -4.92
CA HIS A 332 -20.58 -3.67 -4.38
C HIS A 332 -19.80 -2.92 -5.47
N LEU A 333 -19.39 -1.68 -5.20
CA LEU A 333 -18.41 -0.99 -6.03
C LEU A 333 -17.03 -1.07 -5.37
N HIS A 334 -16.10 -1.79 -5.99
CA HIS A 334 -14.68 -1.69 -5.65
C HIS A 334 -14.08 -0.46 -6.33
N LEU A 335 -13.53 0.45 -5.52
CA LEU A 335 -12.90 1.69 -5.96
C LEU A 335 -11.49 1.79 -5.37
N HIS A 336 -10.48 1.97 -6.23
CA HIS A 336 -9.15 2.34 -5.76
C HIS A 336 -8.45 3.30 -6.73
N VAL A 337 -7.39 3.94 -6.24
CA VAL A 337 -6.51 4.80 -7.03
C VAL A 337 -5.12 4.17 -7.09
N CYS A 338 -4.55 4.11 -8.29
CA CYS A 338 -3.25 3.51 -8.56
C CYS A 338 -2.32 4.49 -9.29
N ASP A 339 -1.02 4.22 -9.19
CA ASP A 339 0.04 4.96 -9.89
C ASP A 339 0.42 4.37 -11.26
N ALA A 340 -0.23 3.28 -11.69
CA ALA A 340 -0.07 2.69 -13.02
C ALA A 340 -1.42 2.25 -13.62
N ASN A 341 -1.49 2.16 -14.96
CA ASN A 341 -2.70 1.81 -15.71
C ASN A 341 -2.99 0.30 -15.72
N ASP A 342 -3.08 -0.30 -14.55
CA ASP A 342 -3.38 -1.73 -14.40
C ASP A 342 -4.16 -1.94 -13.11
N PRO A 343 -5.19 -2.82 -13.07
CA PRO A 343 -5.97 -3.03 -11.86
C PRO A 343 -5.20 -3.74 -10.73
N LEU A 344 -4.10 -4.45 -11.03
CA LEU A 344 -3.35 -5.25 -10.05
C LEU A 344 -1.85 -4.93 -10.04
N LYS A 345 -1.27 -4.57 -11.19
CA LYS A 345 0.15 -4.26 -11.36
C LYS A 345 0.42 -2.77 -11.09
N CYS A 346 0.04 -2.30 -9.90
CA CYS A 346 0.20 -0.92 -9.46
C CYS A 346 0.37 -0.84 -7.94
N GLU A 347 0.82 0.32 -7.45
CA GLU A 347 0.77 0.61 -6.03
C GLU A 347 -0.43 1.50 -5.71
N GLY A 348 -1.22 1.08 -4.71
CA GLY A 348 -2.33 1.87 -4.21
C GLY A 348 -1.88 3.22 -3.69
N VAL A 349 -2.61 4.28 -4.07
CA VAL A 349 -2.37 5.68 -3.73
C VAL A 349 -3.49 6.16 -2.80
N PRO A 350 -3.18 6.93 -1.74
CA PRO A 350 -4.20 7.44 -0.85
C PRO A 350 -5.10 8.45 -1.56
N PHE A 351 -6.39 8.41 -1.23
CA PHE A 351 -7.36 9.38 -1.72
C PHE A 351 -8.33 9.83 -0.63
N VAL A 352 -8.97 10.96 -0.90
CA VAL A 352 -9.98 11.59 -0.05
C VAL A 352 -11.23 11.90 -0.85
N LEU A 353 -12.38 11.92 -0.20
CA LEU A 353 -13.61 12.42 -0.80
C LEU A 353 -13.67 13.94 -0.67
N GLU A 354 -13.85 14.65 -1.78
CA GLU A 354 -14.01 16.11 -1.85
C GLU A 354 -15.06 16.59 -0.86
N LYS A 355 -16.18 15.88 -0.79
CA LYS A 355 -17.25 16.06 0.19
C LYS A 355 -17.62 14.71 0.79
N ALA A 356 -17.19 14.48 2.02
CA ALA A 356 -17.66 13.36 2.81
C ALA A 356 -18.74 13.82 3.79
N ASN A 357 -19.84 13.06 3.86
CA ASN A 357 -20.82 13.20 4.92
C ASN A 357 -20.87 11.89 5.70
N LEU A 358 -20.07 11.80 6.76
CA LEU A 358 -20.06 10.66 7.67
C LEU A 358 -21.32 10.68 8.53
N ILE A 359 -22.08 9.58 8.53
CA ILE A 359 -23.38 9.46 9.22
C ILE A 359 -23.46 8.31 10.22
N GLY A 360 -22.53 7.36 10.16
CA GLY A 360 -22.60 6.12 10.92
C GLY A 360 -21.28 5.38 10.97
N ASN A 361 -21.24 4.36 11.81
CA ASN A 361 -20.31 3.24 11.65
C ASN A 361 -21.11 1.94 11.73
N VAL A 362 -20.56 0.87 11.18
CA VAL A 362 -21.00 -0.50 11.44
C VAL A 362 -19.95 -1.20 12.29
N ASP A 363 -20.36 -2.03 13.23
CA ASP A 363 -19.38 -2.69 14.12
C ASP A 363 -18.56 -3.74 13.35
N GLU A 364 -19.19 -4.42 12.40
CA GLU A 364 -18.56 -5.38 11.50
C GLU A 364 -19.48 -5.65 10.29
N ILE A 365 -18.93 -5.75 9.08
CA ILE A 365 -19.59 -6.40 7.94
C ILE A 365 -18.79 -7.67 7.65
N VAL A 366 -19.11 -8.75 8.37
CA VAL A 366 -18.66 -10.09 7.98
C VAL A 366 -19.81 -10.74 7.24
N ALA A 367 -19.55 -11.16 6.01
CA ALA A 367 -20.51 -11.89 5.18
C ALA A 367 -21.83 -11.16 4.97
N ASP A 368 -21.76 -9.86 4.63
CA ASP A 368 -22.87 -9.07 4.09
C ASP A 368 -23.97 -8.62 5.08
N TYR A 369 -23.81 -8.93 6.37
CA TYR A 369 -24.73 -8.52 7.43
C TYR A 369 -23.96 -7.74 8.50
N GLY A 370 -24.41 -6.53 8.84
CA GLY A 370 -23.79 -5.73 9.89
C GLY A 370 -24.81 -5.14 10.85
N ILE A 371 -24.42 -4.99 12.11
CA ILE A 371 -25.17 -4.16 13.07
C ILE A 371 -24.83 -2.70 12.77
N TRP A 372 -25.84 -1.96 12.31
CA TRP A 372 -25.68 -0.54 12.00
C TRP A 372 -25.94 0.32 13.22
N THR A 373 -24.94 1.13 13.59
CA THR A 373 -25.03 2.11 14.66
C THR A 373 -24.94 3.53 14.08
N PRO A 374 -26.06 4.26 13.97
CA PRO A 374 -26.04 5.67 13.63
C PRO A 374 -25.15 6.43 14.62
N ILE A 375 -24.25 7.30 14.13
CA ILE A 375 -23.51 8.18 15.03
C ILE A 375 -24.54 9.16 15.62
N LYS A 376 -24.50 9.42 16.93
CA LYS A 376 -25.26 10.53 17.55
C LYS A 376 -25.08 11.76 16.67
N PRO A 377 -26.13 12.53 16.32
CA PRO A 377 -26.02 13.62 15.36
C PRO A 377 -24.89 14.57 15.77
N LEU A 378 -23.75 14.42 15.10
CA LEU A 378 -22.71 15.43 15.11
C LEU A 378 -23.26 16.57 14.25
N PRO A 379 -23.10 17.84 14.66
CA PRO A 379 -23.52 18.95 13.83
C PRO A 379 -22.90 18.75 12.44
N LYS A 380 -23.73 18.74 11.37
CA LYS A 380 -23.36 18.45 9.97
C LYS A 380 -21.95 18.94 9.68
N LYS A 381 -20.95 18.10 9.92
CA LYS A 381 -19.57 18.52 9.81
C LYS A 381 -19.28 18.34 8.33
N ASN A 382 -19.26 19.44 7.59
CA ASN A 382 -18.72 19.46 6.24
C ASN A 382 -17.24 19.05 6.32
N THR A 383 -16.97 17.75 6.37
CA THR A 383 -15.63 17.19 6.32
C THR A 383 -15.20 17.21 4.86
N LYS A 384 -14.65 18.36 4.44
CA LYS A 384 -13.95 18.44 3.17
C LYS A 384 -12.74 17.50 3.23
N GLN A 385 -12.53 16.73 2.17
CA GLN A 385 -11.31 15.93 1.99
C GLN A 385 -11.03 14.96 3.14
N LEU A 386 -12.04 14.13 3.46
CA LEU A 386 -11.90 13.05 4.44
C LEU A 386 -11.48 11.76 3.74
N VAL A 387 -10.54 11.04 4.35
CA VAL A 387 -10.19 9.66 4.00
C VAL A 387 -11.24 8.73 4.61
N PRO A 388 -11.97 7.94 3.82
CA PRO A 388 -12.86 6.94 4.38
C PRO A 388 -12.06 5.86 5.10
N LEU A 389 -12.41 5.60 6.36
CA LEU A 389 -11.88 4.47 7.13
C LEU A 389 -12.87 3.30 7.09
N ASP A 390 -12.35 2.13 7.38
CA ASP A 390 -13.12 0.89 7.38
C ASP A 390 -14.37 0.98 8.26
N ASN A 391 -15.47 0.43 7.77
CA ASN A 391 -16.79 0.40 8.40
C ASN A 391 -17.47 1.76 8.64
N GLN A 392 -16.93 2.86 8.10
CA GLN A 392 -17.60 4.15 8.14
C GLN A 392 -18.77 4.20 7.14
N VAL A 393 -19.87 4.84 7.53
CA VAL A 393 -21.09 4.96 6.71
C VAL A 393 -21.26 6.39 6.22
N PHE A 394 -21.47 6.55 4.91
CA PHE A 394 -21.48 7.82 4.20
C PHE A 394 -22.80 8.13 3.51
N TYR A 395 -23.00 9.42 3.30
CA TYR A 395 -24.08 10.01 2.54
C TYR A 395 -23.52 10.81 1.35
N PHE A 396 -24.05 10.56 0.16
CA PHE A 396 -23.70 11.24 -1.09
C PHE A 396 -24.85 12.07 -1.68
N SER A 397 -26.11 11.69 -1.44
CA SER A 397 -27.31 12.49 -1.76
C SER A 397 -28.53 12.08 -0.91
N ASN A 398 -29.60 12.90 -0.93
CA ASN A 398 -30.84 12.69 -0.15
C ASN A 398 -31.70 11.50 -0.61
N GLN A 399 -31.21 10.67 -1.53
CA GLN A 399 -31.97 9.52 -2.00
C GLN A 399 -31.83 8.38 -0.98
N PRO A 400 -32.93 7.86 -0.42
CA PRO A 400 -32.88 6.66 0.41
C PRO A 400 -32.43 5.47 -0.46
N PRO A 401 -31.90 4.38 0.14
CA PRO A 401 -31.60 3.19 -0.63
C PRO A 401 -32.86 2.62 -1.28
N ASN A 402 -32.76 2.22 -2.55
CA ASN A 402 -33.92 1.92 -3.39
C ASN A 402 -34.68 0.65 -2.98
N LYS A 403 -34.05 -0.25 -2.22
CA LYS A 403 -34.57 -1.59 -1.90
C LYS A 403 -34.79 -1.81 -0.40
N CYS A 404 -34.84 -0.73 0.38
CA CYS A 404 -35.16 -0.82 1.80
C CYS A 404 -36.67 -0.94 2.06
N PRO A 405 -37.05 -1.72 3.09
CA PRO A 405 -38.43 -1.85 3.54
C PRO A 405 -39.00 -0.57 4.19
#